data_AF-A0A7C4GSE9-F1
#
_entry.id   AF-A0A7C4GSE9-F1
#
_cell.length_a   1.000
_cell.length_b   1.000
_cell.length_c   1.000
_cell.angle_alpha   90.00
_cell.angle_beta   90.00
_cell.angle_gamma   90.00
#
_symmetry.space_group_name_H-M   'P 1'
#
loop_
_entity.id
_entity.type
_entity.pdbx_description
1 polymer ?
#
loop_
_entity_poly.entity_id
_entity_poly.type
_entity_poly.pdbx_seq_one_letter_code
_entity_poly.pdbx_strand_id
1 'polypeptide(L)'
;MVEEHYSRVHSILFRPAKATSVDFKENVVDWIVRCRIQDEGIPMFRTGFAKRPFKDKSGYYVQGICWLGANLVNSQWFKNVPEEDFKHMQENHDDYIYILKKYGKGSALEEALKAEVTVV
;
A
#
# COMPACT_ATOMS: atom_id res chain seq x y z
N MET A 1 16.44 -11.12 23.39
CA MET A 1 15.90 -9.81 23.81
C MET A 1 15.49 -8.92 22.63
N VAL A 2 16.35 -8.66 21.64
CA VAL A 2 16.01 -7.82 20.46
C VAL A 2 14.96 -8.47 19.54
N GLU A 3 15.09 -9.77 19.26
CA GLU A 3 14.13 -10.50 18.40
C GLU A 3 12.72 -10.59 19.01
N GLU A 4 12.62 -10.70 20.34
CA GLU A 4 11.36 -10.73 21.07
C GLU A 4 10.66 -9.37 21.02
N HIS A 5 11.43 -8.29 21.18
CA HIS A 5 10.95 -6.92 21.02
C HIS A 5 10.35 -6.70 19.61
N TYR A 6 11.09 -7.03 18.55
CA TYR A 6 10.60 -6.87 17.18
C TYR A 6 9.41 -7.76 16.84
N SER A 7 9.35 -8.98 17.40
CA SER A 7 8.20 -9.87 17.25
C SER A 7 6.94 -9.26 17.88
N ARG A 8 7.07 -8.67 19.08
CA ARG A 8 5.96 -7.99 19.75
C ARG A 8 5.50 -6.75 18.99
N VAL A 9 6.43 -5.90 18.52
CA VAL A 9 6.07 -4.73 17.72
C VAL A 9 5.41 -5.14 16.40
N HIS A 10 5.95 -6.16 15.71
CA HIS A 10 5.32 -6.72 14.50
C HIS A 10 3.89 -7.17 14.78
N SER A 11 3.65 -7.90 15.88
CA SER A 11 2.30 -8.37 16.22
C SER A 11 1.30 -7.24 16.45
N ILE A 12 1.74 -6.13 17.06
CA ILE A 12 0.91 -4.94 17.31
C ILE A 12 0.60 -4.24 15.99
N LEU A 13 1.63 -4.00 15.15
CA LEU A 13 1.47 -3.33 13.86
C LEU A 13 0.65 -4.16 12.85
N PHE A 14 0.71 -5.48 12.96
CA PHE A 14 0.02 -6.40 12.06
C PHE A 14 -1.42 -6.71 12.51
N ARG A 15 -1.80 -6.40 13.77
CA ARG A 15 -3.16 -6.63 14.26
C ARG A 15 -4.23 -5.88 13.44
N PRO A 16 -4.07 -4.59 13.10
CA PRO A 16 -5.02 -3.89 12.22
C PRO A 16 -5.12 -4.53 10.84
N ALA A 17 -4.01 -5.03 10.28
CA ALA A 17 -4.00 -5.69 8.98
C ALA A 17 -4.99 -6.87 8.92
N LYS A 18 -5.19 -7.59 10.02
CA LYS A 18 -6.16 -8.69 10.07
C LYS A 18 -7.60 -8.25 10.27
N ALA A 19 -7.80 -7.12 10.95
CA ALA A 19 -9.13 -6.65 11.32
C ALA A 19 -9.78 -5.76 10.25
N THR A 20 -8.99 -4.98 9.52
CA THR A 20 -9.49 -3.90 8.65
C THR A 20 -8.99 -4.00 7.21
N SER A 21 -8.39 -5.13 6.81
CA SER A 21 -7.91 -5.27 5.43
C SER A 21 -9.03 -5.56 4.44
N VAL A 22 -8.88 -4.95 3.26
CA VAL A 22 -9.70 -5.20 2.07
C VAL A 22 -8.90 -6.01 1.05
N ASP A 23 -9.58 -6.64 0.10
CA ASP A 23 -8.87 -7.39 -0.95
C ASP A 23 -8.01 -6.46 -1.81
N PHE A 24 -6.76 -6.85 -2.06
CA PHE A 24 -5.81 -6.04 -2.81
C PHE A 24 -6.28 -5.75 -4.24
N LYS A 25 -6.62 -6.79 -5.02
CA LYS A 25 -6.90 -6.61 -6.45
C LYS A 25 -8.18 -5.81 -6.68
N GLU A 26 -9.16 -5.97 -5.80
CA GLU A 26 -10.45 -5.29 -5.92
C GLU A 26 -10.37 -3.81 -5.52
N ASN A 27 -9.44 -3.41 -4.64
CA ASN A 27 -9.49 -2.09 -3.98
C ASN A 27 -8.26 -1.21 -4.20
N VAL A 28 -7.11 -1.78 -4.63
CA VAL A 28 -5.84 -1.04 -4.65
C VAL A 28 -5.86 0.11 -5.66
N VAL A 29 -6.45 -0.09 -6.85
CA VAL A 29 -6.50 0.94 -7.90
C VAL A 29 -7.33 2.12 -7.44
N ASP A 30 -8.53 1.89 -6.92
CA ASP A 30 -9.41 2.95 -6.43
C ASP A 30 -8.77 3.74 -5.29
N TRP A 31 -8.04 3.06 -4.39
CA TRP A 31 -7.29 3.73 -3.34
C TRP A 31 -6.14 4.58 -3.89
N ILE A 32 -5.35 4.07 -4.86
CA ILE A 32 -4.28 4.84 -5.52
C ILE A 32 -4.85 6.07 -6.23
N VAL A 33 -5.94 5.91 -6.99
CA VAL A 33 -6.58 7.01 -7.72
C VAL A 33 -7.04 8.10 -6.76
N ARG A 34 -7.68 7.75 -5.65
CA ARG A 34 -8.06 8.73 -4.63
C ARG A 34 -6.85 9.43 -4.04
N CYS A 35 -5.79 8.68 -3.71
CA CYS A 35 -4.56 9.28 -3.20
C CYS A 35 -3.95 10.27 -4.20
N ARG A 36 -3.87 9.93 -5.48
CA ARG A 36 -3.27 10.79 -6.51
C ARG A 36 -4.14 11.98 -6.91
N ILE A 37 -5.45 11.81 -7.02
CA ILE A 37 -6.34 12.82 -7.61
C ILE A 37 -7.04 13.65 -6.53
N GLN A 38 -7.50 13.02 -5.45
CA GLN A 38 -8.25 13.72 -4.40
C GLN A 38 -7.33 14.26 -3.32
N ASP A 39 -6.32 13.47 -2.92
CA ASP A 39 -5.38 13.87 -1.89
C ASP A 39 -4.13 14.55 -2.46
N GLU A 40 -3.92 14.48 -3.77
CA GLU A 40 -2.72 14.97 -4.48
C GLU A 40 -1.39 14.38 -3.96
N GLY A 41 -1.46 13.32 -3.15
CA GLY A 41 -0.34 12.71 -2.45
C GLY A 41 0.27 11.51 -3.18
N ILE A 42 1.42 11.05 -2.72
CA ILE A 42 2.18 9.94 -3.29
C ILE A 42 1.80 8.62 -2.61
N PRO A 43 1.24 7.63 -3.32
CA PRO A 43 0.96 6.33 -2.74
C PRO A 43 2.27 5.58 -2.46
N MET A 44 2.44 5.13 -1.22
CA MET A 44 3.55 4.28 -0.79
C MET A 44 3.01 2.99 -0.18
N PHE A 45 3.72 1.88 -0.37
CA PHE A 45 3.33 0.59 0.19
C PHE A 45 4.34 0.11 1.23
N ARG A 46 3.86 -0.06 2.46
CA ARG A 46 4.66 -0.65 3.54
C ARG A 46 4.42 -2.15 3.58
N THR A 47 5.47 -2.90 3.25
CA THR A 47 5.46 -4.37 3.16
C THR A 47 5.86 -5.08 4.45
N GLY A 48 6.43 -4.35 5.42
CA GLY A 48 6.89 -4.95 6.67
C GLY A 48 7.42 -3.95 7.70
N PHE A 49 8.03 -4.51 8.74
CA PHE A 49 8.74 -3.77 9.78
C PHE A 49 9.98 -4.54 10.22
N ALA A 50 11.10 -3.85 10.42
CA ALA A 50 12.37 -4.45 10.85
C ALA A 50 12.77 -5.68 9.99
N LYS A 51 12.69 -5.54 8.66
CA LYS A 51 12.96 -6.61 7.66
C LYS A 51 12.05 -7.85 7.78
N ARG A 52 10.95 -7.76 8.53
CA ARG A 52 9.96 -8.82 8.65
C ARG A 52 8.71 -8.45 7.85
N PRO A 53 8.32 -9.27 6.85
CA PRO A 53 7.14 -8.99 6.04
C PRO A 53 5.86 -9.11 6.86
N PHE A 54 4.83 -8.37 6.47
CA PHE A 54 3.47 -8.59 6.95
C PHE A 54 2.86 -9.78 6.19
N LYS A 55 2.93 -10.96 6.80
CA LYS A 55 2.39 -12.20 6.22
C LYS A 55 1.81 -13.11 7.29
N ASP A 56 0.86 -13.94 6.90
CA ASP A 56 0.41 -15.10 7.67
C ASP A 56 0.18 -16.32 6.75
N LYS A 57 -0.55 -17.32 7.25
CA LYS A 57 -0.85 -18.54 6.47
C LYS A 57 -1.72 -18.27 5.24
N SER A 58 -2.48 -17.18 5.24
CA SER A 58 -3.41 -16.82 4.16
C SER A 58 -2.74 -16.00 3.06
N GLY A 59 -1.59 -15.39 3.33
CA GLY A 59 -0.79 -14.71 2.31
C GLY A 59 -0.10 -13.44 2.82
N TYR A 60 0.24 -12.57 1.87
CA TYR A 60 0.89 -11.29 2.10
C TYR A 60 -0.13 -10.17 2.32
N TYR A 61 0.28 -9.21 3.15
CA TYR A 61 -0.45 -7.99 3.44
C TYR A 61 0.46 -6.79 3.20
N VAL A 62 -0.12 -5.68 2.78
CA VAL A 62 0.60 -4.40 2.66
C VAL A 62 -0.26 -3.27 3.22
N GLN A 63 0.38 -2.25 3.75
CA GLN A 63 -0.30 -1.02 4.14
C GLN A 63 -0.02 0.05 3.07
N GLY A 64 -1.05 0.49 2.37
CA GLY A 64 -1.00 1.67 1.52
C GLY A 64 -1.07 2.93 2.38
N ILE A 65 -0.14 3.86 2.15
CA ILE A 65 -0.04 5.15 2.82
C ILE A 65 -0.06 6.24 1.74
N CYS A 66 -0.99 7.18 1.81
CA CYS A 66 -0.96 8.36 0.95
C CYS A 66 -0.06 9.41 1.60
N TRP A 67 1.10 9.68 0.99
CA TRP A 67 2.15 10.50 1.57
C TRP A 67 2.17 11.89 0.96
N LEU A 68 2.42 12.93 1.76
CA LEU A 68 2.46 14.33 1.30
C LEU A 68 1.18 14.80 0.59
N GLY A 69 0.03 14.20 0.88
CA GLY A 69 -1.26 14.69 0.40
C GLY A 69 -1.90 15.71 1.34
N ALA A 70 -3.10 16.17 0.97
CA ALA A 70 -3.98 17.02 1.77
C ALA A 70 -4.58 16.34 3.02
N ASN A 71 -4.19 15.09 3.30
CA ASN A 71 -4.65 14.26 4.41
C ASN A 71 -6.17 13.94 4.35
N LEU A 72 -6.67 13.74 3.13
CA LEU A 72 -8.06 13.36 2.82
C LEU A 72 -8.21 11.85 2.65
N VAL A 73 -7.14 11.14 2.27
CA VAL A 73 -7.18 9.69 2.02
C VAL A 73 -6.43 8.93 3.12
N ASN A 74 -7.20 8.20 3.92
CA ASN A 74 -6.64 7.37 4.99
C ASN A 74 -5.73 6.25 4.46
N SER A 75 -4.75 5.87 5.28
CA SER A 75 -3.97 4.65 5.05
C SER A 75 -4.89 3.41 5.05
N GLN A 76 -4.63 2.47 4.15
CA GLN A 76 -5.46 1.29 3.94
C GLN A 76 -4.63 0.01 4.03
N TRP A 77 -5.13 -0.98 4.76
CA TRP A 77 -4.55 -2.33 4.74
C TRP A 77 -5.14 -3.15 3.59
N PHE A 78 -4.29 -3.86 2.88
CA PHE A 78 -4.66 -4.79 1.83
C PHE A 78 -4.22 -6.20 2.20
N LYS A 79 -5.08 -7.19 1.94
CA LYS A 79 -4.81 -8.63 2.07
C LYS A 79 -4.81 -9.30 0.70
N ASN A 80 -4.40 -10.57 0.65
CA ASN A 80 -4.33 -11.37 -0.57
C ASN A 80 -3.43 -10.73 -1.64
N VAL A 81 -2.35 -10.07 -1.21
CA VAL A 81 -1.40 -9.43 -2.13
C VAL A 81 -0.65 -10.53 -2.89
N PRO A 82 -0.66 -10.52 -4.24
CA PRO A 82 0.12 -11.48 -5.02
C PRO A 82 1.61 -11.39 -4.68
N GLU A 83 2.28 -12.53 -4.62
CA GLU A 83 3.70 -12.58 -4.23
C GLU A 83 4.60 -11.74 -5.15
N GLU A 84 4.31 -11.72 -6.45
CA GLU A 84 5.03 -10.90 -7.44
C GLU A 84 4.88 -9.41 -7.17
N ASP A 85 3.67 -8.95 -6.84
CA ASP A 85 3.42 -7.54 -6.54
C ASP A 85 4.09 -7.15 -5.21
N PHE A 86 4.01 -8.04 -4.22
CA PHE A 86 4.67 -7.84 -2.93
C PHE A 86 6.18 -7.70 -3.08
N LYS A 87 6.82 -8.57 -3.88
CA LYS A 87 8.26 -8.49 -4.18
C LYS A 87 8.60 -7.20 -4.90
N HIS A 88 7.82 -6.80 -5.90
CA HIS A 88 8.01 -5.53 -6.60
C HIS A 88 8.04 -4.36 -5.60
N MET A 89 7.06 -4.31 -4.69
CA MET A 89 6.95 -3.30 -3.62
C MET A 89 8.10 -3.32 -2.61
N GLN A 90 8.84 -4.42 -2.48
CA GLN A 90 10.01 -4.49 -1.60
C GLN A 90 11.29 -4.00 -2.27
N GLU A 91 11.38 -4.16 -3.58
CA GLU A 91 12.63 -4.06 -4.34
C GLU A 91 12.71 -2.80 -5.20
N ASN A 92 11.57 -2.18 -5.51
CA ASN A 92 11.47 -1.05 -6.44
C ASN A 92 10.90 0.20 -5.77
N HIS A 93 10.83 1.29 -6.54
CA HIS A 93 10.37 2.60 -6.08
C HIS A 93 9.22 3.16 -6.93
N ASP A 94 8.74 2.39 -7.91
CA ASP A 94 7.67 2.76 -8.85
C ASP A 94 6.37 2.00 -8.59
N ASP A 95 6.17 1.48 -7.38
CA ASP A 95 5.13 0.52 -6.99
C ASP A 95 3.73 0.92 -7.45
N TYR A 96 3.31 2.16 -7.17
CA TYR A 96 1.96 2.59 -7.52
C TYR A 96 1.79 2.71 -9.04
N ILE A 97 2.85 3.08 -9.78
CA ILE A 97 2.84 3.13 -11.25
C ILE A 97 2.74 1.71 -11.81
N TYR A 98 3.53 0.77 -11.26
CA TYR A 98 3.47 -0.64 -11.61
C TYR A 98 2.06 -1.22 -11.40
N ILE A 99 1.48 -1.01 -10.21
CA ILE A 99 0.14 -1.50 -9.85
C ILE A 99 -0.92 -0.88 -10.76
N LEU A 100 -0.85 0.42 -11.01
CA LEU A 100 -1.76 1.14 -11.91
C LEU A 100 -1.70 0.60 -13.34
N LYS A 101 -0.50 0.37 -13.89
CA LYS A 101 -0.33 -0.22 -15.22
C LYS A 101 -0.86 -1.65 -15.30
N LYS A 102 -0.75 -2.40 -14.20
CA LYS A 102 -1.15 -3.82 -14.15
C LYS A 102 -2.65 -4.02 -13.96
N TYR A 103 -3.28 -3.24 -13.10
CA TYR A 103 -4.67 -3.45 -12.67
C TYR A 103 -5.62 -2.31 -13.06
N GLY A 104 -5.12 -1.10 -13.29
CA GLY A 104 -5.94 0.06 -13.61
C GLY A 104 -6.51 0.02 -15.03
N LYS A 105 -7.64 0.71 -15.23
CA LYS A 105 -8.30 0.89 -16.54
C LYS A 105 -9.01 2.24 -16.61
N GLY A 106 -9.21 2.76 -17.83
CA GLY A 106 -10.02 3.96 -18.08
C GLY A 106 -9.29 5.29 -17.86
N SER A 107 -10.01 6.41 -17.95
CA SER A 107 -9.44 7.76 -17.90
C SER A 107 -8.87 8.13 -16.53
N ALA A 108 -9.51 7.71 -15.44
CA ALA A 108 -9.04 7.99 -14.07
C ALA A 108 -7.63 7.41 -13.79
N LEU A 109 -7.26 6.32 -14.46
CA LEU A 109 -5.90 5.78 -14.42
C LEU A 109 -4.90 6.75 -15.06
N GLU A 110 -5.21 7.24 -16.26
CA GLU A 110 -4.32 8.15 -16.97
C GLU A 110 -4.14 9.46 -16.21
N GLU A 111 -5.21 9.96 -15.61
CA GLU A 111 -5.18 11.13 -14.73
C GLU A 111 -4.32 10.88 -13.50
N ALA A 112 -4.49 9.74 -12.82
CA ALA A 112 -3.67 9.40 -11.65
C ALA A 112 -2.16 9.28 -11.97
N LEU A 113 -1.81 8.83 -13.17
CA LEU A 113 -0.42 8.76 -13.65
C LEU A 113 0.16 10.14 -14.01
N LYS A 114 -0.67 11.10 -14.39
CA LYS A 114 -0.28 12.46 -14.79
C LYS A 114 -0.40 13.48 -13.67
N ALA A 115 -1.12 13.16 -12.60
CA ALA A 115 -1.29 14.04 -11.46
C ALA A 115 0.08 14.50 -10.96
N GLU A 116 0.18 15.78 -10.60
CA GLU A 116 1.37 16.34 -9.97
C GLU A 116 1.34 16.05 -8.46
N VAL A 117 2.48 16.22 -7.79
CA VAL A 117 2.53 16.12 -6.32
C VAL A 117 2.49 17.53 -5.79
N THR A 118 1.43 17.88 -5.06
CA THR A 118 1.32 19.19 -4.43
C THR A 118 1.88 19.09 -3.01
N VAL A 119 3.02 19.73 -2.77
CA VAL A 119 3.55 19.88 -1.41
C VAL A 119 2.76 21.01 -0.75
N VAL A 120 1.82 20.65 0.12
CA VAL A 120 1.05 21.61 0.93
C VAL A 120 1.87 22.07 2.14
#